data_AF-A0A7X0GVY7-F1
#
_entry.id   AF-A0A7X0GVY7-F1
#
_cell.length_a   1.000
_cell.length_b   1.000
_cell.length_c   1.000
_cell.angle_alpha   90.00
_cell.angle_beta   90.00
_cell.angle_gamma   90.00
#
_symmetry.space_group_name_H-M   'P 1'
#
loop_
_entity.id
_entity.type
_entity.pdbx_description
1 polymer ?
#
loop_
_entity_poly.entity_id
_entity_poly.type
_entity_poly.pdbx_seq_one_letter_code
_entity_poly.pdbx_strand_id
1 'polypeptide(L)'
;MASWPPYRLAEDEQPAAAPLGAAAGQGLTVRAKTAGPSNIGNLLAAEGIPATAGFGLPYEGLHGVDERVHLADLPVVHAVYRRAALDLLTG
;
A
#
# COMPACT_ATOMS: atom_id res chain seq x y z
N MET A 1 -21.13 11.86 -16.10
CA MET A 1 -20.46 11.80 -14.79
C MET A 1 -19.09 11.19 -15.03
N ALA A 2 -17.99 11.87 -14.66
CA ALA A 2 -16.66 11.33 -14.87
C ALA A 2 -16.40 10.23 -13.83
N SER A 3 -15.94 9.06 -14.27
CA SER A 3 -15.49 7.96 -13.40
C SER A 3 -14.06 7.60 -13.79
N TRP A 4 -13.24 7.26 -12.80
CA TRP A 4 -11.89 6.79 -13.07
C TRP A 4 -11.92 5.31 -13.48
N PRO A 5 -11.02 4.88 -14.38
CA PRO A 5 -10.99 3.49 -14.82
C PRO A 5 -10.68 2.55 -13.64
N PRO A 6 -11.18 1.30 -13.68
CA PRO A 6 -10.73 0.28 -12.74
C PRO A 6 -9.22 0.07 -12.92
N TYR A 7 -8.52 -0.06 -11.80
CA TYR A 7 -7.08 -0.22 -11.78
C TYR A 7 -6.70 -1.36 -10.83
N ARG A 8 -5.78 -2.21 -11.29
CA ARG A 8 -5.16 -3.28 -10.50
C ARG A 8 -3.73 -3.43 -10.97
N LEU A 9 -2.82 -3.52 -10.00
CA LEU A 9 -1.42 -3.83 -10.19
C LEU A 9 -1.19 -5.27 -9.71
N ALA A 10 -0.42 -6.08 -10.43
CA ALA A 10 -0.04 -7.41 -9.97
C ALA A 10 0.96 -7.34 -8.80
N GLU A 11 1.00 -8.39 -7.97
CA GLU A 11 1.84 -8.40 -6.77
C GLU A 11 3.34 -8.42 -7.07
N ASP A 12 3.72 -8.91 -8.25
CA ASP A 12 5.10 -8.98 -8.75
C ASP A 12 5.52 -7.73 -9.56
N GLU A 13 4.60 -6.80 -9.80
CA GLU A 13 4.89 -5.54 -10.49
C GLU A 13 5.27 -4.43 -9.50
N GLN A 14 6.17 -3.52 -9.91
CA GLN A 14 6.47 -2.34 -9.12
C GLN A 14 5.38 -1.26 -9.30
N PRO A 15 5.03 -0.52 -8.23
CA PRO A 15 5.63 -0.54 -6.90
C PRO A 15 5.01 -1.54 -5.90
N ALA A 16 4.18 -2.52 -6.30
CA ALA A 16 3.56 -3.46 -5.35
C ALA A 16 4.57 -4.48 -4.77
N ALA A 17 5.48 -4.99 -5.59
CA ALA A 17 6.48 -5.97 -5.16
C ALA A 17 7.38 -5.46 -4.02
N ALA A 18 7.78 -4.17 -4.06
CA ALA A 18 8.66 -3.58 -3.05
C ALA A 18 8.12 -3.64 -1.60
N PRO A 19 6.94 -3.09 -1.25
CA PRO A 19 6.39 -3.17 0.10
C PRO A 19 6.01 -4.62 0.49
N LEU A 20 5.63 -5.48 -0.46
CA LEU A 20 5.36 -6.90 -0.17
C LEU A 20 6.63 -7.65 0.24
N GLY A 21 7.71 -7.50 -0.53
CA GLY A 21 9.01 -8.09 -0.21
C GLY A 21 9.62 -7.52 1.06
N ALA A 22 9.54 -6.20 1.25
CA ALA A 22 10.02 -5.54 2.47
C ALA A 22 9.23 -5.97 3.71
N ALA A 23 7.91 -6.16 3.61
CA ALA A 23 7.09 -6.70 4.69
C ALA A 23 7.50 -8.13 5.07
N ALA A 24 7.69 -9.00 4.07
CA ALA A 24 8.18 -10.35 4.30
C ALA A 24 9.55 -10.35 4.99
N GLY A 25 10.46 -9.45 4.59
CA GLY A 25 11.77 -9.26 5.22
C GLY A 25 11.71 -8.76 6.66
N GLN A 26 10.61 -8.12 7.08
CA GLN A 26 10.34 -7.74 8.47
C GLN A 26 9.53 -8.81 9.24
N GLY A 27 9.27 -9.97 8.63
CA GLY A 27 8.48 -11.05 9.23
C GLY A 27 6.97 -10.79 9.24
N LEU A 28 6.49 -9.78 8.51
CA LEU A 28 5.06 -9.49 8.38
C LEU A 28 4.45 -10.30 7.24
N THR A 29 3.26 -10.86 7.48
CA THR A 29 2.43 -11.44 6.42
C THR A 29 1.40 -10.40 5.99
N VAL A 30 1.58 -9.83 4.81
CA VAL A 30 0.64 -8.89 4.19
C VAL A 30 0.02 -9.54 2.95
N ARG A 31 -1.23 -9.20 2.63
CA ARG A 31 -1.92 -9.64 1.41
C ARG A 31 -2.38 -8.45 0.62
N ALA A 32 -2.21 -8.50 -0.71
CA ALA A 32 -2.83 -7.50 -1.56
C ALA A 32 -4.34 -7.62 -1.48
N LYS A 33 -5.00 -6.47 -1.47
CA LYS A 33 -6.46 -6.35 -1.61
C LYS A 33 -6.77 -5.17 -2.50
N THR A 34 -7.89 -5.23 -3.20
CA THR A 34 -8.42 -4.07 -3.90
C THR A 34 -8.79 -3.02 -2.84
N ALA A 35 -8.13 -1.87 -2.88
CA ALA A 35 -8.52 -0.70 -2.09
C ALA A 35 -9.87 -0.16 -2.60
N GLY A 36 -10.57 0.59 -1.74
CA GLY A 36 -11.86 1.18 -2.10
C GLY A 36 -11.84 2.00 -3.40
N PRO A 37 -13.03 2.31 -3.95
CA PRO A 37 -13.13 3.11 -5.16
C PRO A 37 -12.45 4.48 -4.96
N SER A 38 -11.89 5.03 -6.03
CA SER A 38 -11.26 6.36 -6.04
C SER A 38 -9.95 6.47 -5.25
N ASN A 39 -9.09 5.45 -5.34
CA ASN A 39 -7.72 5.56 -4.82
C ASN A 39 -6.77 6.18 -5.85
N ILE A 40 -5.55 6.50 -5.42
CA ILE A 40 -4.52 7.15 -6.25
C ILE A 40 -4.19 6.35 -7.53
N GLY A 41 -4.30 5.02 -7.50
CA GLY A 41 -4.07 4.18 -8.68
C GLY A 41 -5.11 4.37 -9.77
N ASN A 42 -6.37 4.62 -9.41
CA ASN A 42 -7.40 4.95 -10.39
C ASN A 42 -7.09 6.27 -11.14
N LEU A 43 -6.57 7.27 -10.42
CA LEU A 43 -6.16 8.55 -11.02
C LEU A 43 -4.92 8.38 -11.91
N LEU A 44 -3.88 7.75 -11.38
CA LEU A 44 -2.59 7.60 -12.06
C LEU A 44 -2.61 6.60 -13.22
N ALA A 45 -3.58 5.68 -13.25
CA ALA A 45 -3.78 4.76 -14.37
C ALA A 45 -3.99 5.48 -15.71
N ALA A 46 -4.65 6.64 -15.70
CA ALA A 46 -4.88 7.43 -16.92
C ALA A 46 -3.56 7.95 -17.53
N GLU A 47 -2.53 8.10 -16.71
CA GLU A 47 -1.19 8.57 -17.10
C GLU A 47 -0.21 7.40 -17.33
N GLY A 48 -0.70 6.14 -17.25
CA GLY A 48 0.15 4.96 -17.37
C GLY A 48 1.15 4.78 -16.23
N ILE A 49 0.92 5.41 -15.08
CA ILE A 49 1.82 5.36 -13.92
C ILE A 49 1.38 4.23 -12.97
N PRO A 50 2.22 3.20 -12.74
CA PRO A 50 1.92 2.16 -11.75
C PRO A 50 1.90 2.73 -10.33
N ALA A 51 0.91 2.32 -9.53
CA ALA A 51 0.74 2.81 -8.18
C ALA A 51 0.18 1.73 -7.26
N THR A 52 0.49 1.84 -5.97
CA THR A 52 -0.13 1.03 -4.92
C THR A 52 -0.59 1.94 -3.80
N ALA A 53 -1.73 1.62 -3.17
CA ALA A 53 -2.18 2.31 -1.96
C ALA A 53 -1.35 1.92 -0.72
N GLY A 54 -0.56 0.84 -0.82
CA GLY A 54 0.18 0.28 0.30
C GLY A 54 -0.75 -0.26 1.39
N PHE A 55 -0.21 -0.38 2.60
CA PHE A 55 -0.93 -0.75 3.82
C PHE A 55 -0.56 0.17 4.99
N GLY A 56 -1.47 0.31 5.95
CA GLY A 56 -1.25 1.09 7.17
C GLY A 56 -1.02 0.20 8.40
N LEU A 57 -1.04 0.83 9.56
CA LEU A 57 -1.12 0.13 10.85
C LEU A 57 -2.40 -0.73 10.91
N PRO A 58 -2.40 -1.83 11.69
CA PRO A 58 -3.64 -2.47 12.11
C PRO A 58 -4.56 -1.44 12.75
N TYR A 59 -5.80 -1.38 12.28
CA TYR A 59 -6.78 -0.40 12.70
C TYR A 59 -8.09 -1.07 13.12
N GLU A 60 -8.86 -0.36 13.93
CA GLU A 60 -10.23 -0.70 14.30
C GLU A 60 -11.13 0.51 14.03
N GLY A 61 -12.36 0.26 13.58
CA GLY A 61 -13.34 1.33 13.38
C GLY A 61 -12.99 2.31 12.25
N LEU A 62 -12.36 1.87 11.15
CA LEU A 62 -12.08 2.74 10.00
C LEU A 62 -13.35 3.45 9.51
N HIS A 63 -13.27 4.77 9.38
CA HIS A 63 -14.39 5.67 9.07
C HIS A 63 -15.45 5.80 10.19
N GLY A 64 -15.18 5.29 11.38
CA GLY A 64 -15.99 5.46 12.59
C GLY A 64 -15.52 6.62 13.46
N VAL A 65 -16.34 7.00 14.45
CA VAL A 65 -15.99 8.04 15.44
C VAL A 65 -14.95 7.57 16.46
N ASP A 66 -14.71 6.26 16.53
CA ASP A 66 -13.78 5.58 17.42
C ASP A 66 -12.61 4.92 16.65
N GLU A 67 -12.32 5.41 15.45
CA GLU A 67 -11.19 4.95 14.63
C GLU A 67 -9.88 5.05 15.42
N ARG A 68 -9.15 3.93 15.48
CA ARG A 68 -7.90 3.83 16.24
C ARG A 68 -6.92 2.87 15.58
N VAL A 69 -5.66 2.99 15.98
CA VAL A 69 -4.54 2.15 15.55
C VAL A 69 -3.68 1.74 16.73
N HIS A 70 -3.02 0.60 16.63
CA HIS A 70 -2.06 0.15 17.63
C HIS A 70 -0.65 0.71 17.33
N LEU A 71 -0.19 1.68 18.13
CA LEU A 71 1.07 2.38 17.86
C LEU A 71 2.33 1.53 18.05
N ALA A 72 2.25 0.40 18.75
CA ALA A 72 3.43 -0.47 18.91
C ALA A 72 3.90 -1.07 17.58
N ASP A 73 3.04 -1.11 16.56
CA ASP A 73 3.38 -1.61 15.22
C ASP A 73 3.97 -0.52 14.31
N LEU A 74 4.03 0.73 14.76
CA LEU A 74 4.56 1.84 13.96
C LEU A 74 6.03 1.63 13.56
N PRO A 75 6.94 1.18 14.44
CA PRO A 75 8.33 0.96 14.05
C PRO A 75 8.48 -0.08 12.93
N VAL A 76 7.74 -1.19 12.98
CA VAL A 76 7.85 -2.25 11.97
C VAL A 76 7.25 -1.82 10.63
N VAL A 77 6.09 -1.15 10.63
CA VAL A 77 5.49 -0.62 9.38
C VAL A 77 6.37 0.46 8.75
N HIS A 78 6.95 1.35 9.56
CA HIS A 78 7.92 2.34 9.07
C HIS A 78 9.16 1.66 8.47
N ALA A 79 9.69 0.61 9.12
CA ALA A 79 10.84 -0.14 8.61
C ALA A 79 10.56 -0.77 7.25
N VAL A 80 9.34 -1.31 7.03
CA VAL A 80 8.91 -1.81 5.71
C VAL A 80 8.97 -0.72 4.66
N TYR A 81 8.32 0.43 4.90
CA TYR A 81 8.28 1.51 3.91
C TYR A 81 9.66 2.11 3.64
N ARG A 82 10.48 2.26 4.68
CA ARG A 82 11.87 2.69 4.52
C ARG A 82 12.64 1.72 3.62
N ARG A 83 12.49 0.41 3.84
CA ARG A 83 13.16 -0.60 3.01
C ARG A 83 12.64 -0.59 1.58
N ALA A 84 11.33 -0.59 1.38
CA ALA A 84 10.71 -0.54 0.06
C ALA A 84 11.13 0.70 -0.74
N ALA A 85 11.17 1.88 -0.11
CA ALA A 85 11.63 3.10 -0.75
C ALA A 85 13.11 3.02 -1.16
N LEU A 86 13.97 2.45 -0.30
CA LEU A 86 15.37 2.22 -0.65
C LEU A 86 15.53 1.24 -1.81
N ASP A 87 14.80 0.13 -1.81
CA ASP A 87 14.85 -0.87 -2.88
C ASP A 87 14.43 -0.27 -4.23
N LEU A 88 13.37 0.55 -4.24
CA LEU A 88 12.91 1.27 -5.44
C LEU A 88 13.91 2.31 -5.96
N LEU A 89 14.74 2.90 -5.09
CA LEU A 89 15.76 3.87 -5.48
C LEU A 89 17.03 3.20 -6.04
N THR A 90 17.30 1.95 -5.65
CA THR A 90 18.55 1.27 -6.01
C THR A 90 18.47 0.36 -7.24
N GLY A 91 17.27 -0.01 -7.68
CA GLY A 91 17.06 -0.85 -8.88
C GLY A 91 17.30 -2.33 -8.65
#